data_AF-A0A564G5Q6-F1
#
_entry.id   AF-A0A564G5Q6-F1
#
_cell.length_a   1.000
_cell.length_b   1.000
_cell.length_c   1.000
_cell.angle_alpha   90.00
_cell.angle_beta   90.00
_cell.angle_gamma   90.00
#
_symmetry.space_group_name_H-M   'P 1'
#
loop_
_entity.id
_entity.type
_entity.pdbx_description
1 polymer ?
#
loop_
_entity_poly.entity_id
_entity_poly.type
_entity_poly.pdbx_seq_one_letter_code
_entity_poly.pdbx_strand_id
1 'polypeptide(L)'
;MHTYTLAVADGVLFVCIPDTADLASAIMRETATAYGAGIELEIARGLVLTDEVRPGDEVVWQDGPSGELVDDAGTLYRYAVRRTH
;
A
#
# COMPACT_ATOMS: atom_id res chain seq x y z
N MET A 1 -1.56 8.42 14.78
CA MET A 1 -2.08 7.53 13.72
C MET A 1 -1.03 7.50 12.65
N HIS A 2 -0.41 6.35 12.39
CA HIS A 2 0.56 6.22 11.31
C HIS A 2 -0.18 5.99 10.01
N THR A 3 0.20 6.71 8.97
CA THR A 3 -0.35 6.58 7.63
C THR A 3 0.66 5.92 6.71
N TYR A 4 0.15 5.29 5.66
CA TYR A 4 0.92 4.43 4.77
C TYR A 4 0.80 4.91 3.33
N THR A 5 1.86 4.68 2.58
CA THR A 5 1.93 4.82 1.15
C THR A 5 1.88 3.44 0.51
N LEU A 6 0.97 3.29 -0.44
CA LEU A 6 0.87 2.12 -1.30
C LEU A 6 1.37 2.48 -2.70
N ALA A 7 2.09 1.55 -3.33
CA ALA A 7 2.37 1.58 -4.76
C ALA A 7 1.77 0.32 -5.41
N VAL A 8 0.96 0.53 -6.43
CA VAL A 8 0.20 -0.51 -7.14
C VAL A 8 0.52 -0.39 -8.63
N ALA A 9 0.61 -1.53 -9.31
CA ALA A 9 0.61 -1.56 -10.77
C ALA A 9 -0.23 -2.73 -11.26
N ASP A 10 -1.05 -2.49 -12.29
CA ASP A 10 -1.93 -3.49 -12.90
C ASP A 10 -2.79 -4.25 -11.87
N GLY A 11 -3.21 -3.57 -10.80
CA GLY A 11 -4.00 -4.16 -9.71
C GLY A 11 -3.22 -5.12 -8.82
N VAL A 12 -1.88 -5.06 -8.81
CA VAL A 12 -0.97 -5.79 -7.91
C VAL A 12 -0.31 -4.81 -6.95
N LEU A 13 -0.28 -5.14 -5.66
CA LEU A 13 0.40 -4.34 -4.64
C LEU A 13 1.89 -4.65 -4.66
N PHE A 14 2.70 -3.62 -4.90
CA PHE A 14 4.16 -3.72 -4.90
C PHE A 14 4.76 -3.28 -3.57
N VAL A 15 4.28 -2.16 -3.05
CA VAL A 15 4.86 -1.53 -1.86
C VAL A 15 3.74 -1.13 -0.93
N CYS A 16 3.89 -1.47 0.35
CA CYS A 16 3.12 -0.93 1.46
C CYS A 16 4.12 -0.52 2.56
N ILE A 17 4.31 0.79 2.75
CA ILE A 17 5.29 1.33 3.71
C ILE A 17 4.72 2.52 4.46
N PRO A 18 5.23 2.86 5.66
CA PRO A 18 4.87 4.10 6.33
C PRO A 18 5.15 5.33 5.45
N ASP A 19 4.32 6.37 5.53
CA ASP A 19 4.48 7.60 4.73
C ASP A 19 5.81 8.32 4.97
N THR A 20 6.49 8.03 6.08
CA THR A 20 7.81 8.58 6.42
C THR A 20 8.98 7.80 5.82
N ALA A 21 8.73 6.64 5.23
CA ALA A 21 9.77 5.78 4.66
C ALA A 21 10.16 6.23 3.24
N ASP A 22 11.36 5.81 2.80
CA ASP A 22 11.86 6.12 1.46
C ASP A 22 11.19 5.25 0.39
N LEU A 23 10.15 5.80 -0.23
CA LEU A 23 9.39 5.16 -1.29
C LEU A 23 10.23 4.80 -2.52
N ALA A 24 11.20 5.65 -2.90
CA ALA A 24 11.98 5.43 -4.11
C ALA A 24 12.85 4.17 -3.97
N SER A 25 13.51 4.05 -2.82
CA SER A 25 14.31 2.86 -2.47
C SER A 25 13.46 1.60 -2.36
N ALA A 26 12.25 1.70 -1.79
CA ALA A 26 11.33 0.57 -1.67
C ALA A 26 10.87 0.05 -3.05
N ILE A 27 10.43 0.96 -3.94
CA ILE A 27 10.05 0.61 -5.32
C ILE A 27 11.23 0.00 -6.07
N MET A 28 12.43 0.58 -5.96
CA MET A 28 13.62 0.08 -6.64
C MET A 28 13.97 -1.35 -6.20
N ARG A 29 13.81 -1.66 -4.91
CA ARG A 29 14.03 -3.00 -4.36
C ARG A 29 13.03 -4.00 -4.92
N GLU A 30 11.74 -3.67 -4.93
CA GLU A 30 10.67 -4.57 -5.38
C GLU A 30 10.67 -4.77 -6.90
N THR A 31 10.94 -3.71 -7.68
CA THR A 31 11.11 -3.85 -9.13
C THR A 31 12.33 -4.71 -9.47
N ALA A 32 13.45 -4.56 -8.76
CA ALA A 32 14.61 -5.42 -8.98
C ALA A 32 14.34 -6.92 -8.73
N THR A 33 13.38 -7.25 -7.87
CA THR A 33 13.04 -8.65 -7.52
C THR A 33 11.86 -9.22 -8.31
N ALA A 34 10.86 -8.41 -8.64
CA ALA A 34 9.58 -8.90 -9.12
C ALA A 34 9.27 -8.51 -10.59
N TYR A 35 9.76 -7.38 -11.09
CA TYR A 35 9.32 -6.87 -12.40
C TYR A 35 10.35 -6.00 -13.14
N GLY A 36 10.44 -6.18 -14.48
CA GLY A 36 11.35 -5.39 -15.33
C GLY A 36 11.04 -3.88 -15.38
N ALA A 37 11.99 -3.10 -15.89
CA ALA A 37 11.84 -1.66 -16.06
C ALA A 37 10.65 -1.31 -16.98
N GLY A 38 9.91 -0.24 -16.66
CA GLY A 38 8.85 0.32 -17.50
C GLY A 38 7.42 0.18 -16.98
N ILE A 39 7.24 -0.25 -15.73
CA ILE A 39 5.91 -0.33 -15.10
C ILE A 39 5.45 1.05 -14.65
N GLU A 40 4.21 1.39 -14.98
CA GLU A 40 3.53 2.58 -14.45
C GLU A 40 2.94 2.25 -13.08
N LEU A 41 3.40 2.97 -12.05
CA LEU A 41 2.96 2.76 -10.66
C LEU A 41 1.95 3.84 -10.25
N GLU A 42 0.81 3.40 -9.76
CA GLU A 42 -0.18 4.22 -9.07
C GLU A 42 0.22 4.33 -7.60
N ILE A 43 0.50 5.56 -7.14
CA ILE A 43 0.94 5.84 -5.77
C ILE A 43 -0.19 6.48 -4.98
N ALA A 44 -0.62 5.82 -3.91
CA ALA A 44 -1.62 6.34 -2.98
C ALA A 44 -1.01 6.56 -1.59
N ARG A 45 -1.05 7.80 -1.11
CA ARG A 45 -0.49 8.22 0.19
C ARG A 45 -1.57 8.53 1.23
N GLY A 46 -1.17 8.59 2.50
CA GLY A 46 -2.04 9.01 3.60
C GLY A 46 -3.07 7.96 3.99
N LEU A 47 -2.77 6.68 3.73
CA LEU A 47 -3.72 5.59 3.93
C LEU A 47 -3.66 5.05 5.35
N VAL A 48 -4.79 4.59 5.86
CA VAL A 48 -4.90 3.91 7.14
C VAL A 48 -5.09 2.42 6.86
N LEU A 49 -4.23 1.58 7.44
CA LEU A 49 -4.42 0.13 7.43
C LEU A 49 -5.41 -0.26 8.53
N THR A 50 -6.40 -1.07 8.20
CA THR A 50 -7.50 -1.43 9.10
C THR A 50 -8.15 -2.75 8.69
N ASP A 51 -8.74 -3.47 9.65
CA ASP A 51 -9.58 -4.64 9.38
C ASP A 51 -11.07 -4.29 9.26
N GLU A 52 -11.43 -3.04 9.58
CA GLU A 52 -12.79 -2.54 9.56
C GLU A 52 -12.90 -1.24 8.77
N VAL A 53 -13.84 -1.22 7.81
CA VAL A 53 -14.21 -0.03 7.05
C VAL A 53 -15.34 0.69 7.77
N ARG A 54 -15.21 2.00 7.98
CA ARG A 54 -16.21 2.85 8.64
C ARG A 54 -17.01 3.68 7.62
N PRO A 55 -18.23 4.14 7.96
CA PRO A 55 -18.93 5.10 7.11
C PRO A 55 -18.07 6.34 6.84
N GLY A 56 -17.85 6.66 5.56
CA GLY A 56 -17.00 7.77 5.13
C GLY A 56 -15.56 7.36 4.78
N ASP A 57 -15.14 6.13 5.07
CA ASP A 57 -13.87 5.60 4.58
C ASP A 57 -13.97 5.30 3.07
N GLU A 58 -13.00 5.76 2.31
CA GLU A 58 -12.79 5.35 0.92
C GLU A 58 -11.80 4.17 0.91
N VAL A 59 -12.23 3.00 0.44
CA VAL A 59 -11.34 1.83 0.32
C VAL A 59 -10.45 1.99 -0.91
N VAL A 60 -9.14 2.09 -0.69
CA VAL A 60 -8.14 2.23 -1.75
C VAL A 60 -7.53 0.88 -2.11
N TRP A 61 -7.39 -0.01 -1.12
CA TRP A 61 -6.95 -1.38 -1.33
C TRP A 61 -7.67 -2.35 -0.39
N GLN A 62 -7.86 -3.58 -0.86
CA GLN A 62 -8.32 -4.71 -0.06
C GLN A 62 -7.36 -5.87 -0.27
N ASP A 63 -7.01 -6.55 0.82
CA ASP A 63 -6.20 -7.76 0.80
C ASP A 63 -6.74 -8.82 -0.17
N GLY A 64 -5.82 -9.57 -0.80
CA GLY A 64 -6.21 -10.60 -1.75
C GLY A 64 -5.02 -11.24 -2.45
N PRO A 65 -5.28 -12.10 -3.45
CA PRO A 65 -4.23 -12.81 -4.20
C PRO A 65 -3.27 -11.87 -4.94
N SER A 66 -3.67 -10.61 -5.15
CA SER A 66 -2.86 -9.58 -5.79
C SER A 66 -1.95 -8.81 -4.82
N GLY A 67 -1.94 -9.15 -3.53
CA GLY A 67 -1.01 -8.62 -2.55
C GLY A 67 -1.62 -8.42 -1.16
N GLU A 68 -0.81 -8.76 -0.16
CA GLU A 68 -1.16 -8.65 1.26
C GLU A 68 -0.77 -7.27 1.79
N LEU A 69 -1.62 -6.67 2.62
CA LEU A 69 -1.28 -5.43 3.33
C LEU A 69 -0.57 -5.79 4.63
N VAL A 70 0.73 -5.55 4.66
CA VAL A 70 1.56 -5.75 5.83
C VAL A 70 2.10 -4.39 6.29
N ASP A 71 2.04 -4.11 7.58
CA ASP A 71 2.74 -2.95 8.17
C ASP A 71 4.23 -3.23 8.38
N ASP A 72 4.97 -2.22 8.87
CA ASP A 72 6.40 -2.35 9.16
C ASP A 72 6.72 -3.27 10.36
N ALA A 73 5.72 -3.61 11.17
CA ALA A 73 5.83 -4.57 12.27
C ALA A 73 5.52 -6.02 11.84
N GLY A 74 5.08 -6.25 10.60
CA GLY A 74 4.68 -7.57 10.10
C GLY A 74 3.21 -7.92 10.37
N THR A 75 2.40 -6.97 10.79
CA THR A 75 0.96 -7.14 11.04
C THR A 75 0.20 -7.09 9.72
N LEU A 76 -0.68 -8.06 9.50
CA LEU A 76 -1.57 -8.12 8.34
C LEU A 76 -2.83 -7.29 8.58
N TYR A 77 -3.28 -6.62 7.53
CA TYR A 77 -4.53 -5.86 7.52
C TYR A 77 -5.38 -6.21 6.32
N ARG A 78 -6.69 -6.07 6.48
CA ARG A 78 -7.65 -6.37 5.41
C ARG A 78 -7.85 -5.23 4.41
N TYR A 79 -7.76 -3.98 4.87
CA TYR A 79 -8.06 -2.81 4.07
C TYR A 79 -7.02 -1.70 4.24
N ALA A 80 -6.75 -0.99 3.15
CA ALA A 80 -6.12 0.33 3.19
C ALA A 80 -7.16 1.35 2.77
N VAL A 81 -7.49 2.26 3.68
CA VAL A 81 -8.55 3.24 3.47
C VAL A 81 -8.01 4.66 3.52
N ARG A 82 -8.61 5.56 2.73
CA ARG A 82 -8.47 7.00 2.91
C ARG A 82 -9.59 7.46 3.84
N ARG A 83 -9.19 7.99 4.99
CA ARG A 83 -10.10 8.56 5.98
C ARG A 83 -9.95 10.08 5.94
N THR A 84 -10.92 10.75 5.35
CA THR A 84 -11.06 12.20 5.46
C THR A 84 -11.61 12.51 6.86
N HIS A 85 -10.86 13.30 7.62
CA HIS A 85 -11.30 13.84 8.90
C HIS A 85 -12.29 14.98 8.71
#